data_AF-A0A701VDE2-F1
#
_entry.id   AF-A0A701VDE2-F1
#
_cell.length_a   1.000
_cell.length_b   1.000
_cell.length_c   1.000
_cell.angle_alpha   90.00
_cell.angle_beta   90.00
_cell.angle_gamma   90.00
#
_symmetry.space_group_name_H-M   'P 1'
#
loop_
_entity.id
_entity.type
_entity.pdbx_description
1 polymer ?
#
loop_
_entity_poly.entity_id
_entity_poly.type
_entity_poly.pdbx_seq_one_letter_code
_entity_poly.pdbx_strand_id
1 'polypeptide(L)' 'MQGELVTIAERLEQKGREEGRKEGLQEGRQEGAAEKAQAIARQLRNMGMTSEQIEQATGLSSAELKKLFAD' A
#
# COMPACT_ATOMS: atom_id res chain seq x y z
N MET A 1 -30.98 15.70 -27.36
CA MET A 1 -29.75 16.50 -27.53
C MET A 1 -29.31 17.26 -26.28
N GLN A 2 -30.00 18.30 -25.76
CA GLN A 2 -29.50 19.04 -24.57
C GLN A 2 -29.56 18.25 -23.25
N GLY A 3 -30.55 17.37 -23.06
CA GLY A 3 -30.65 16.52 -21.84
C GLY A 3 -29.72 15.30 -21.83
N GLU A 4 -29.28 14.81 -22.99
CA GLU A 4 -28.37 13.65 -23.09
C GLU A 4 -26.93 14.02 -22.71
N LEU A 5 -26.48 15.22 -23.06
CA LEU A 5 -25.13 15.71 -22.73
C LEU A 5 -24.93 15.87 -21.21
N VAL A 6 -25.93 16.40 -20.50
CA VAL A 6 -25.91 16.54 -19.03
C VAL A 6 -25.77 15.17 -18.36
N THR A 7 -26.54 14.19 -18.84
CA THR A 7 -26.51 12.82 -18.30
C THR A 7 -25.17 12.12 -18.53
N ILE A 8 -24.49 12.39 -19.65
CA ILE A 8 -23.14 11.85 -19.91
C ILE A 8 -22.11 12.49 -18.99
N ALA A 9 -22.17 13.81 -18.79
CA ALA A 9 -21.24 14.52 -17.90
C ALA A 9 -21.36 14.03 -16.44
N GLU A 10 -22.57 13.89 -15.92
CA GLU A 10 -22.81 13.38 -14.55
C GLU A 10 -22.30 11.95 -14.37
N ARG A 11 -22.49 11.08 -15.37
CA ARG A 11 -21.97 9.70 -15.35
C ARG A 11 -20.45 9.67 -15.36
N LEU A 12 -19.81 10.52 -16.16
CA LEU A 12 -18.35 10.61 -16.20
C LEU A 12 -17.79 11.12 -14.87
N GLU A 13 -18.43 12.12 -14.26
CA GLU A 13 -18.02 12.63 -12.95
C GLU A 13 -18.18 11.56 -11.86
N GLN A 14 -19.31 10.84 -11.83
CA GLN A 14 -19.52 9.74 -10.89
C GLN A 14 -18.47 8.64 -11.06
N LYS A 15 -18.18 8.25 -12.31
CA LYS A 15 -17.16 7.23 -12.60
C LYS A 15 -15.78 7.69 -12.13
N GLY A 16 -15.39 8.94 -12.40
CA GLY A 16 -14.12 9.49 -11.95
C GLY A 16 -13.99 9.52 -10.42
N ARG A 17 -15.07 9.88 -9.70
CA ARG A 17 -15.09 9.84 -8.23
C ARG A 17 -15.01 8.41 -7.67
N GLU A 18 -15.66 7.46 -8.34
CA GLU A 18 -15.61 6.04 -7.94
C GLU A 18 -14.22 5.44 -8.17
N GLU A 19 -13.63 5.69 -9.34
CA GLU A 19 -12.28 5.25 -9.69
C GLU A 19 -11.25 5.86 -8.74
N GLY A 20 -11.28 7.18 -8.52
CA GLY A 20 -10.35 7.85 -7.60
C GLY A 20 -10.48 7.34 -6.15
N ARG A 21 -11.70 7.04 -5.68
CA ARG A 21 -11.89 6.42 -4.35
C ARG A 21 -11.29 5.00 -4.31
N LYS A 22 -11.50 4.21 -5.35
CA LYS A 22 -11.02 2.82 -5.42
C LYS A 22 -9.49 2.76 -5.47
N GLU A 23 -8.88 3.60 -6.31
CA GLU A 23 -7.42 3.73 -6.42
C GLU A 23 -6.82 4.20 -5.09
N GLY A 24 -7.33 5.28 -4.50
CA GLY A 24 -6.82 5.78 -3.22
C GLY A 24 -6.95 4.78 -2.07
N LEU A 25 -8.04 3.99 -2.04
CA LEU A 25 -8.19 2.92 -1.04
C LEU A 25 -7.19 1.78 -1.26
N GLN A 26 -6.92 1.43 -2.52
CA GLN A 26 -5.97 0.38 -2.87
C GLN A 26 -4.54 0.81 -2.53
N GLU A 27 -4.13 2.01 -2.95
CA GLU A 27 -2.81 2.58 -2.66
C GLU A 27 -2.60 2.71 -1.15
N GLY A 28 -3.53 3.33 -0.44
CA GLY A 28 -3.42 3.50 1.02
C GLY A 28 -3.35 2.18 1.79
N ARG A 29 -4.04 1.12 1.32
CA ARG A 29 -3.90 -0.22 1.91
C ARG A 29 -2.53 -0.83 1.65
N GLN A 30 -1.99 -0.67 0.45
CA GLN A 30 -0.67 -1.21 0.09
C GLN A 30 0.44 -0.49 0.85
N GLU A 31 0.41 0.85 0.88
CA GLU A 31 1.36 1.67 1.62
C GLU A 31 1.32 1.35 3.13
N GLY A 32 0.12 1.36 3.73
CA GLY A 32 -0.01 1.05 5.16
C GLY A 32 0.42 -0.37 5.53
N ALA A 33 0.20 -1.35 4.65
CA ALA A 33 0.70 -2.71 4.86
C ALA A 33 2.24 -2.76 4.79
N ALA A 34 2.85 -2.07 3.82
CA ALA A 34 4.30 -1.99 3.68
C ALA A 34 4.95 -1.28 4.88
N GLU A 35 4.43 -0.13 5.30
CA GLU A 35 4.91 0.61 6.47
C GLU A 35 4.84 -0.24 7.73
N LYS A 36 3.71 -0.95 7.94
CA LYS A 36 3.54 -1.82 9.10
C LYS A 36 4.53 -3.00 9.07
N ALA A 37 4.74 -3.62 7.92
CA ALA A 37 5.71 -4.71 7.77
C ALA A 37 7.13 -4.23 8.11
N GLN A 38 7.51 -3.06 7.63
CA GLN A 38 8.81 -2.44 7.94
C GLN A 38 8.96 -2.09 9.43
N ALA A 39 7.92 -1.53 10.05
CA ALA A 39 7.93 -1.22 11.48
C ALA A 39 8.13 -2.48 12.34
N ILE A 40 7.39 -3.55 12.01
CA ILE A 40 7.54 -4.85 12.66
C ILE A 40 8.95 -5.39 12.45
N ALA A 41 9.48 -5.35 11.23
CA ALA A 41 10.84 -5.83 10.94
C ALA A 41 11.92 -5.13 11.77
N ARG A 42 11.81 -3.80 11.95
CA ARG A 42 12.71 -3.03 12.82
C ARG A 42 12.59 -3.47 14.28
N GLN A 43 11.37 -3.65 14.78
CA GLN A 43 11.14 -4.12 16.15
C GLN A 43 11.72 -5.53 16.36
N LEU A 44 11.51 -6.45 15.43
CA LEU A 44 12.05 -7.81 15.51
C LEU A 44 13.59 -7.82 15.45
N ARG A 45 14.22 -6.99 14.61
CA ARG A 45 15.69 -6.81 14.59
C ARG A 45 16.19 -6.31 15.95
N ASN A 46 15.51 -5.34 16.55
CA ASN A 46 15.88 -4.80 17.87
C ASN A 46 15.73 -5.83 18.98
N MET A 47 14.83 -6.81 18.82
CA MET A 47 14.69 -7.95 19.74
C MET A 47 15.72 -9.07 19.48
N GLY A 48 16.67 -8.86 18.55
CA GLY A 48 17.75 -9.81 18.26
C GLY A 48 17.36 -10.95 17.32
N MET A 49 16.22 -10.87 16.62
CA MET A 49 15.85 -11.88 15.64
C MET A 49 16.77 -11.85 14.41
N THR A 50 17.00 -13.03 13.84
CA THR A 50 17.78 -13.17 12.59
C THR A 50 16.99 -12.67 11.38
N SER A 51 17.68 -12.27 10.31
CA SER A 51 17.02 -11.82 9.07
C SER A 51 16.03 -12.85 8.54
N GLU A 52 16.39 -14.13 8.53
CA GLU A 52 15.51 -15.21 8.05
C GLU A 52 14.20 -15.32 8.85
N GLN A 53 14.26 -15.19 10.18
CA GLN A 53 13.06 -15.16 11.03
C GLN A 53 12.20 -13.92 10.77
N ILE A 54 12.84 -12.79 10.49
CA ILE A 54 12.14 -11.54 10.16
C ILE A 54 11.44 -11.65 8.81
N GLU A 55 12.08 -12.27 7.80
CA GLU A 55 11.45 -12.54 6.50
C GLU A 55 10.18 -13.38 6.68
N GLN A 56 10.26 -14.46 7.46
CA GLN A 56 9.10 -15.31 7.75
C GLN A 56 7.98 -14.57 8.49
N ALA A 57 8.32 -13.69 9.43
CA ALA A 57 7.32 -12.99 10.26
C ALA A 57 6.65 -11.81 9.53
N THR A 58 7.37 -11.14 8.62
CA THR A 58 6.91 -9.89 7.99
C THR A 58 6.56 -10.03 6.52
N GLY A 59 6.99 -11.12 5.87
CA GLY A 59 6.85 -11.33 4.43
C GLY A 59 7.79 -10.46 3.59
N LEU A 60 8.66 -9.66 4.21
CA LEU A 60 9.70 -8.91 3.51
C LEU A 60 10.78 -9.87 3.04
N SER A 61 11.31 -9.63 1.85
CA SER A 61 12.45 -10.37 1.29
C SER A 61 13.78 -9.93 1.92
N SER A 62 14.79 -10.80 1.85
CA SER A 62 16.17 -10.48 2.20
C SER A 62 16.68 -9.16 1.59
N ALA A 63 16.30 -8.85 0.34
CA ALA A 63 16.68 -7.61 -0.33
C ALA A 63 16.01 -6.38 0.31
N GLU A 64 14.72 -6.48 0.65
CA GLU A 64 13.98 -5.42 1.34
C GLU A 64 14.52 -5.19 2.74
N LEU A 65 14.78 -6.27 3.49
CA LEU A 65 15.39 -6.17 4.83
C LEU A 65 16.79 -5.55 4.75
N LYS A 66 17.62 -5.96 3.78
CA LYS A 66 18.95 -5.37 3.58
C LYS A 66 18.87 -3.88 3.30
N LYS A 67 17.88 -3.43 2.51
CA LYS A 67 17.65 -1.99 2.26
C LYS A 67 17.11 -1.27 3.50
N LEU A 68 16.22 -1.91 4.26
CA LEU A 68 15.60 -1.34 5.46
C LEU A 68 16.60 -1.15 6.62
N PHE A 69 17.59 -2.06 6.68
CA PHE A 69 18.61 -2.15 7.71
C PHE A 69 19.98 -1.64 7.26
N ALA A 70 20.09 -1.11 6.03
CA ALA A 70 21.26 -0.38 5.59
C ALA A 70 21.35 0.89 6.45
N ASP A 71 22.26 0.86 7.43
CA ASP A 71 22.60 1.97 8.29
C ASP A 71 23.38 3.05 7.51
#